data_AF-A0A1B4V043-F1
#
_entry.id   AF-A0A1B4V043-F1
#
_cell.length_a   1.000
_cell.length_b   1.000
_cell.length_c   1.000
_cell.angle_alpha   90.00
_cell.angle_beta   90.00
_cell.angle_gamma   90.00
#
_symmetry.space_group_name_H-M   'P 1'
#
loop_
_entity.id
_entity.type
_entity.pdbx_description
1 polymer ?
#
loop_
_entity_poly.entity_id
_entity_poly.type
_entity_poly.pdbx_seq_one_letter_code
_entity_poly.pdbx_strand_id
1 'polypeptide(L)' 'MAAKKIQEVNETAEVLKNMLIVQLALAGVQQRAIRNIVGCDINRVSRIARHLKANKSDEEG' A
#
# COMPACT_ATOMS: atom_id res chain seq x y z
N MET A 1 -13.53 14.64 29.45
CA MET A 1 -13.25 13.29 28.91
C MET A 1 -13.38 13.36 27.40
N ALA A 2 -12.32 13.06 26.64
CA ALA A 2 -12.34 13.19 25.18
C ALA A 2 -13.10 12.01 24.55
N ALA A 3 -14.13 12.31 23.75
CA ALA A 3 -14.85 11.31 22.97
C ALA A 3 -13.93 10.77 21.88
N LYS A 4 -13.43 9.54 22.06
CA LYS A 4 -12.70 8.80 21.02
C LYS A 4 -13.71 8.45 19.94
N LYS A 5 -13.72 9.21 18.85
CA LYS A 5 -14.54 8.95 17.66
C LYS A 5 -14.13 7.58 17.10
N ILE A 6 -14.99 6.58 17.28
CA ILE A 6 -14.82 5.26 16.67
C ILE A 6 -15.11 5.48 15.19
N GLN A 7 -14.05 5.62 14.41
CA GLN A 7 -14.14 5.64 12.96
C GLN A 7 -14.52 4.21 12.56
N GLU A 8 -15.75 4.01 12.07
CA GLU A 8 -16.12 2.76 11.40
C GLU A 8 -15.11 2.51 10.28
N VAL A 9 -14.21 1.56 10.53
CA VAL A 9 -13.24 1.13 9.54
C VAL A 9 -14.03 0.27 8.56
N ASN A 10 -14.34 0.81 7.40
CA ASN A 10 -14.91 0.02 6.32
C ASN A 10 -13.84 -0.97 5.84
N GLU A 11 -13.91 -2.20 6.35
CA GLU A 11 -12.94 -3.27 6.07
C GLU A 11 -12.80 -3.55 4.58
N THR A 12 -13.90 -3.46 3.81
CA THR A 12 -13.89 -3.62 2.36
C THR A 12 -13.03 -2.54 1.68
N ALA A 13 -13.20 -1.27 2.07
CA ALA A 13 -12.38 -0.18 1.54
C ALA A 13 -10.90 -0.36 1.87
N GLU A 14 -10.58 -0.93 3.03
CA GLU A 14 -9.21 -1.19 3.45
C GLU A 14 -8.56 -2.34 2.66
N VAL A 15 -9.33 -3.38 2.33
CA VAL A 15 -8.91 -4.45 1.42
C VAL A 15 -8.67 -3.87 0.01
N LEU A 16 -9.57 -3.05 -0.51
CA LEU A 16 -9.42 -2.42 -1.83
C LEU A 16 -8.16 -1.55 -1.93
N LYS A 17 -7.87 -0.75 -0.89
CA LYS A 17 -6.62 0.04 -0.82
C LYS A 17 -5.39 -0.87 -0.84
N ASN A 18 -5.41 -1.99 -0.12
CA ASN A 18 -4.28 -2.92 -0.12
C ASN A 18 -4.07 -3.55 -1.50
N MET A 19 -5.15 -3.97 -2.17
CA MET A 19 -5.08 -4.51 -3.53
C MET A 19 -4.51 -3.48 -4.52
N LEU A 20 -4.93 -2.22 -4.43
CA LEU A 20 -4.41 -1.15 -5.29
C LEU A 20 -2.92 -0.89 -5.05
N ILE A 21 -2.46 -0.92 -3.79
CA ILE A 21 -1.03 -0.82 -3.47
C ILE A 21 -0.24 -1.96 -4.12
N VAL A 22 -0.76 -3.19 -4.05
CA VAL A 22 -0.11 -4.37 -4.66
C VAL A 22 0.03 -4.20 -6.16
N GLN A 23 -1.06 -3.83 -6.84
CA GLN A 23 -1.08 -3.65 -8.30
C GLN A 23 -0.09 -2.58 -8.76
N LEU A 24 -0.06 -1.42 -8.11
CA LEU A 24 0.85 -0.33 -8.46
C LEU A 24 2.31 -0.66 -8.15
N ALA A 25 2.57 -1.36 -7.04
CA ALA A 25 3.91 -1.80 -6.69
C ALA A 25 4.46 -2.84 -7.69
N LEU A 26 3.64 -3.79 -8.12
CA LEU A 26 3.99 -4.75 -9.17
C LEU A 26 4.23 -4.05 -10.52
N ALA A 27 3.46 -3.01 -10.84
CA ALA A 27 3.67 -2.16 -12.01
C ALA A 27 4.91 -1.24 -11.93
N GLY A 28 5.70 -1.31 -10.85
CA GLY A 28 6.93 -0.53 -10.70
C GLY A 28 6.72 0.95 -10.33
N VAL A 29 5.51 1.33 -9.91
CA VAL A 29 5.20 2.71 -9.51
C VAL A 29 5.94 3.07 -8.22
N GLN A 30 6.53 4.27 -8.17
CA GLN A 30 7.25 4.73 -6.98
C GLN A 30 6.31 4.87 -5.77
N GLN A 31 6.77 4.47 -4.58
CA GLN A 31 5.95 4.47 -3.35
C GLN A 31 5.30 5.82 -3.02
N ARG A 32 5.99 6.95 -3.31
CA ARG A 32 5.45 8.29 -3.12
C ARG A 32 4.25 8.57 -4.04
N ALA A 33 4.28 8.09 -5.28
CA ALA A 33 3.15 8.19 -6.20
C ALA A 33 2.00 7.27 -5.77
N ILE A 34 2.30 6.03 -5.34
CA ILE A 34 1.29 5.10 -4.78
C ILE A 34 0.56 5.74 -3.59
N ARG A 35 1.31 6.36 -2.67
CA ARG A 35 0.74 7.09 -1.51
C ARG A 35 -0.28 8.14 -1.95
N ASN A 36 0.06 8.92 -2.96
CA ASN A 36 -0.81 9.99 -3.48
C ASN A 36 -2.05 9.43 -4.17
N ILE A 37 -1.94 8.32 -4.92
CA ILE A 37 -3.05 7.68 -5.63
C ILE A 37 -4.03 7.01 -4.65
N VAL A 38 -3.50 6.24 -3.69
CA VAL A 38 -4.30 5.44 -2.75
C VAL A 38 -4.85 6.29 -1.59
N GLY A 39 -4.23 7.44 -1.31
CA GLY A 39 -4.63 8.31 -0.21
C GLY A 39 -4.38 7.69 1.16
N CYS A 40 -3.20 7.09 1.35
CA CYS A 40 -2.85 6.40 2.61
C CYS A 40 -1.47 6.82 3.16
N ASP A 41 -1.14 6.31 4.35
CA ASP A 41 0.16 6.54 4.98
C ASP A 41 1.29 5.82 4.21
N ILE A 42 2.44 6.47 4.07
CA ILE A 42 3.58 5.92 3.33
C ILE A 42 4.09 4.62 3.95
N ASN A 43 4.03 4.46 5.27
CA ASN A 43 4.46 3.24 5.94
C ASN A 43 3.55 2.06 5.56
N ARG A 44 2.28 2.30 5.23
CA ARG A 44 1.42 1.23 4.71
C ARG A 44 1.91 0.74 3.35
N VAL A 45 2.22 1.67 2.45
CA VAL A 45 2.78 1.36 1.13
C VAL A 45 4.08 0.60 1.27
N SER A 46 5.03 1.09 2.07
CA SER A 46 6.32 0.42 2.27
C SER A 46 6.16 -0.96 2.90
N ARG A 47 5.24 -1.13 3.86
CA ARG A 47 4.95 -2.44 4.48
C ARG A 47 4.48 -3.47 3.46
N ILE A 48 3.57 -3.10 2.57
CA ILE A 48 3.02 -4.02 1.55
C ILE A 48 4.04 -4.25 0.44
N ALA A 49 4.61 -3.17 -0.12
CA ALA A 49 5.53 -3.24 -1.25
C ALA A 49 6.81 -4.04 -0.95
N ARG A 50 7.28 -4.08 0.32
CA ARG A 50 8.47 -4.87 0.66
C ARG A 50 8.28 -6.37 0.43
N HIS A 51 7.05 -6.88 0.55
CA HIS A 51 6.74 -8.30 0.36
C HIS A 51 6.56 -8.67 -1.11
N LEU A 52 6.50 -7.67 -2.00
CA LEU A 52 6.38 -7.84 -3.44
C LEU A 52 7.73 -7.77 -4.15
N LYS A 53 8.81 -7.43 -3.44
CA LYS A 53 10.19 -7.59 -3.91
C LYS A 53 10.57 -9.09 -3.89
N ALA A 54 10.01 -9.84 -4.83
CA ALA A 54 10.63 -11.04 -5.34
C ALA A 54 10.96 -10.76 -6.82
N ASN A 55 12.23 -10.94 -7.18
CA ASN A 55 12.78 -10.93 -8.55
C ASN A 55 13.00 -9.57 -9.21
N LYS A 56 13.93 -8.77 -8.66
CA LYS A 56 14.77 -7.87 -9.49
C LYS A 56 16.27 -8.24 -9.42
N SER A 57 16.57 -9.46 -8.98
CA SER A 57 17.95 -10.00 -8.91
C SER A 57 18.19 -11.20 -9.83
N ASP A 58 17.15 -11.69 -10.55
CA ASP A 58 17.22 -12.98 -11.24
C ASP A 58 16.99 -12.87 -12.77
N GLU A 59 16.97 -11.66 -13.34
CA GLU A 59 16.85 -11.45 -14.80
C GLU A 59 18.01 -10.68 -15.45
N GLU A 60 19.10 -10.43 -14.72
CA GLU A 60 20.39 -10.03 -15.33
C GLU A 60 21.54 -10.74 -14.60
N GLY A 61 21.86 -11.95 -15.06
CA GLY A 61 22.96 -12.80 -14.65
C GLY A 61 23.04 -14.03 -15.55
#